data_AF-A0A452ZH68-F1
#
_entry.id   AF-A0A452ZH68-F1
#
_cell.length_a   1.000
_cell.length_b   1.000
_cell.length_c   1.000
_cell.angle_alpha   90.00
_cell.angle_beta   90.00
_cell.angle_gamma   90.00
#
_symmetry.space_group_name_H-M   'P 1'
#
loop_
_entity.id
_entity.type
_entity.pdbx_description
1 polymer ?
#
loop_
_entity_poly.entity_id
_entity_poly.type
_entity_poly.pdbx_seq_one_letter_code
_entity_poly.pdbx_strand_id
1 'polypeptide(L)'
;SAGIVIEDKNWPPFFPLIHHNISNEIPIHLQKMQYLAFSSFLGIALCLFFNIIATTTAWIKGEGVMVWLLAIIYFISGVPGAYVLWYRPLYNAMRTESALKFGWFFLFYMIHIIFCVWSAVSPPFPFKGNSLTGILPAIDVITKSLIVGIFYFVGFGLFCLESLLSIGVIQQVYMYFRGSGKSQELKQQAARGALSSAF
;
A
#
# COMPACT_ATOMS: atom_id res chain seq x y z
N SER A 1 -20.31 -11.78 29.74
CA SER A 1 -20.55 -11.76 28.29
C SER A 1 -19.70 -10.66 27.68
N ALA A 2 -18.50 -10.99 27.19
CA ALA A 2 -17.68 -10.03 26.46
C ALA A 2 -18.40 -9.72 25.15
N GLY A 3 -19.09 -8.58 25.10
CA GLY A 3 -19.74 -8.10 23.88
C GLY A 3 -18.65 -7.90 22.84
N ILE A 4 -18.61 -8.80 21.85
CA ILE A 4 -17.87 -8.56 20.62
C ILE A 4 -18.56 -7.35 20.02
N VAL A 5 -17.97 -6.17 20.16
CA VAL A 5 -18.40 -4.98 19.42
C VAL A 5 -18.11 -5.31 17.96
N ILE A 6 -19.13 -5.75 17.23
CA ILE A 6 -19.02 -5.96 15.80
C ILE A 6 -18.97 -4.57 15.19
N GLU A 7 -17.78 -4.14 14.79
CA GLU A 7 -17.61 -2.89 14.05
C GLU A 7 -18.38 -3.01 12.71
N ASP A 8 -19.33 -2.10 12.47
CA ASP A 8 -20.19 -2.15 11.29
C ASP A 8 -19.36 -2.01 10.01
N LYS A 9 -19.55 -2.94 9.06
CA LYS A 9 -18.92 -2.84 7.74
C LYS A 9 -19.55 -1.69 6.96
N ASN A 10 -18.74 -0.72 6.56
CA ASN A 10 -19.21 0.51 5.92
C ASN A 10 -18.45 0.86 4.62
N TRP A 11 -17.41 0.11 4.25
CA TRP A 11 -16.56 0.43 3.10
C TRP A 11 -16.18 -0.83 2.29
N PRO A 12 -16.10 -0.75 0.95
CA PRO A 12 -16.51 0.38 0.11
C PRO A 12 -18.02 0.65 0.15
N PRO A 13 -18.50 1.89 -0.11
CA PRO A 13 -19.91 2.27 0.10
C PRO A 13 -20.92 1.42 -0.68
N PHE A 14 -20.53 0.95 -1.86
CA PHE A 14 -21.37 0.12 -2.73
C PHE A 14 -21.25 -1.38 -2.44
N PHE A 15 -20.25 -1.81 -1.67
CA PHE A 15 -20.05 -3.20 -1.30
C PHE A 15 -19.34 -3.29 0.07
N PRO A 16 -20.04 -3.05 1.19
CA PRO A 16 -19.41 -2.94 2.49
C PRO A 16 -18.77 -4.26 2.95
N LEU A 17 -17.44 -4.30 2.90
CA LEU A 17 -16.62 -5.46 3.26
C LEU A 17 -15.88 -5.27 4.57
N ILE A 18 -15.47 -4.02 4.85
CA ILE A 18 -14.64 -3.67 5.99
C ILE A 18 -15.24 -2.48 6.75
N HIS A 19 -14.87 -2.37 8.03
CA HIS A 19 -15.06 -1.16 8.81
C HIS A 19 -13.91 -0.19 8.53
N HIS A 20 -14.23 1.07 8.23
CA HIS A 20 -13.25 2.10 7.96
C HIS A 20 -13.83 3.49 8.28
N ASN A 21 -13.28 4.17 9.29
CA ASN A 21 -13.75 5.50 9.71
C ASN A 21 -12.61 6.37 10.28
N ILE A 22 -11.78 6.92 9.39
CA ILE A 22 -10.62 7.73 9.77
C ILE A 22 -11.01 8.96 10.62
N SER A 23 -12.09 9.67 10.25
CA SER A 23 -12.45 10.93 10.91
C SER A 23 -12.84 10.76 12.38
N ASN A 24 -13.41 9.61 12.73
CA ASN A 24 -13.90 9.35 14.08
C ASN A 24 -12.93 8.51 14.92
N GLU A 25 -12.16 7.62 14.30
CA GLU A 25 -11.32 6.66 15.04
C GLU A 25 -9.85 7.11 15.17
N ILE A 26 -9.38 8.00 14.29
CA ILE A 26 -7.97 8.41 14.25
C ILE A 26 -7.85 9.81 14.86
N PRO A 27 -6.89 10.04 15.79
CA PRO A 27 -6.64 11.37 16.35
C PRO A 27 -6.40 12.40 15.24
N ILE A 28 -6.99 13.61 15.38
CA ILE A 28 -7.01 14.66 14.35
C ILE A 28 -5.62 14.95 13.73
N HIS A 29 -4.57 14.92 14.55
CA HIS A 29 -3.20 15.20 14.13
C HIS A 29 -2.57 14.06 13.30
N LEU A 30 -3.13 12.85 13.33
CA LEU A 30 -2.69 11.67 12.56
C LEU A 30 -3.56 11.41 11.34
N GLN A 31 -4.75 12.00 11.25
CA GLN A 31 -5.70 11.75 10.16
C GLN A 31 -5.09 12.00 8.79
N LYS A 32 -4.35 13.11 8.61
CA LYS A 32 -3.68 13.42 7.33
C LYS A 32 -2.77 12.29 6.87
N MET A 33 -1.94 11.76 7.77
CA MET A 33 -1.05 10.65 7.48
C MET A 33 -1.81 9.36 7.16
N GLN A 34 -2.89 9.07 7.91
CA GLN A 34 -3.75 7.93 7.64
C GLN A 34 -4.47 8.03 6.28
N TYR A 35 -4.90 9.23 5.88
CA TYR A 35 -5.48 9.48 4.56
C TYR A 35 -4.46 9.30 3.43
N LEU A 36 -3.18 9.66 3.64
CA LEU A 36 -2.12 9.38 2.66
C LEU A 36 -1.87 7.88 2.52
N ALA A 37 -1.82 7.15 3.63
CA ALA A 37 -1.69 5.69 3.59
C ALA A 37 -2.91 5.02 2.94
N PHE A 38 -4.12 5.54 3.19
CA PHE A 38 -5.32 5.10 2.50
C PHE A 38 -5.28 5.41 1.00
N SER A 39 -4.74 6.57 0.62
CA SER A 39 -4.54 6.94 -0.79
C SER A 39 -3.58 5.98 -1.49
N SER A 40 -2.50 5.56 -0.82
CA SER A 40 -1.60 4.51 -1.34
C SER A 40 -2.32 3.15 -1.46
N PHE A 41 -3.20 2.82 -0.52
CA PHE A 41 -3.99 1.58 -0.60
C PHE A 41 -4.94 1.58 -1.81
N LEU A 42 -5.58 2.71 -2.08
CA LEU A 42 -6.39 2.89 -3.29
C LEU A 42 -5.52 2.95 -4.55
N GLY A 43 -4.35 3.56 -4.46
CA GLY A 43 -3.38 3.68 -5.55
C GLY A 43 -2.90 2.33 -6.04
N ILE A 44 -2.54 1.41 -5.14
CA ILE A 44 -2.16 0.05 -5.54
C ILE A 44 -3.33 -0.74 -6.14
N ALA A 45 -4.54 -0.58 -5.61
CA ALA A 45 -5.73 -1.19 -6.19
C ALA A 45 -5.99 -0.66 -7.62
N LEU A 46 -5.83 0.65 -7.84
CA LEU A 46 -5.93 1.27 -9.16
C LEU A 46 -4.84 0.74 -10.11
N CYS A 47 -3.58 0.68 -9.68
CA CYS A 47 -2.48 0.16 -10.48
C CYS A 47 -2.75 -1.26 -10.96
N LEU A 48 -3.13 -2.15 -10.04
CA LEU A 48 -3.38 -3.55 -10.34
C LEU A 48 -4.66 -3.76 -11.18
N PHE A 49 -5.70 -2.96 -10.95
CA PHE A 49 -6.90 -3.00 -11.77
C PHE A 49 -6.62 -2.55 -13.21
N PHE A 50 -5.89 -1.45 -13.36
CA PHE A 50 -5.47 -0.96 -14.67
C PHE A 50 -4.54 -1.96 -15.37
N ASN A 51 -3.68 -2.65 -14.61
CA ASN A 51 -2.84 -3.73 -15.14
C ASN A 51 -3.68 -4.88 -15.74
N ILE A 52 -4.83 -5.23 -15.15
CA ILE A 52 -5.77 -6.19 -15.76
C ILE A 52 -6.31 -5.64 -17.09
N ILE A 53 -6.72 -4.37 -17.14
CA ILE A 53 -7.24 -3.76 -18.37
C ILE A 53 -6.17 -3.82 -19.48
N ALA A 54 -4.95 -3.40 -19.19
CA ALA A 54 -3.85 -3.40 -20.14
C ALA A 54 -3.51 -4.81 -20.63
N THR A 55 -3.32 -5.76 -19.72
CA THR A 55 -3.02 -7.16 -20.09
C THR A 55 -4.19 -7.85 -20.79
N THR A 56 -5.44 -7.44 -20.56
CA THR A 56 -6.62 -7.90 -21.32
C THR A 56 -6.53 -7.42 -22.76
N THR A 57 -6.18 -6.15 -23.00
CA THR A 57 -5.97 -5.65 -24.38
C THR A 57 -4.81 -6.35 -25.07
N ALA A 58 -3.73 -6.63 -24.33
CA ALA A 58 -2.58 -7.36 -24.82
C ALA A 58 -2.96 -8.79 -25.23
N TRP A 59 -3.71 -9.50 -24.39
CA TRP A 59 -4.20 -10.85 -24.67
C TRP A 59 -5.12 -10.91 -25.89
N ILE A 60 -6.06 -9.96 -26.03
CA ILE A 60 -6.91 -9.83 -27.23
C ILE A 60 -6.08 -9.60 -28.50
N LYS A 61 -4.91 -8.96 -28.38
CA LYS A 61 -3.96 -8.71 -29.48
C LYS A 61 -2.95 -9.85 -29.70
N GLY A 62 -3.10 -10.99 -29.01
CA GLY A 62 -2.32 -12.20 -29.24
C GLY A 62 -1.18 -12.43 -28.23
N GLU A 63 -1.06 -11.62 -27.18
CA GLU A 63 -0.17 -11.95 -26.06
C GLU A 63 -0.67 -13.18 -25.28
N GLY A 64 0.22 -13.89 -24.60
CA GLY A 64 -0.10 -15.17 -23.97
C GLY A 64 -1.11 -15.06 -22.83
N VAL A 65 -2.04 -16.01 -22.73
CA VAL A 65 -3.05 -16.07 -21.65
C VAL A 65 -2.45 -16.11 -20.24
N MET A 66 -1.25 -16.67 -20.08
CA MET A 66 -0.53 -16.68 -18.80
C MET A 66 -0.22 -15.26 -18.30
N VAL A 67 0.10 -14.33 -19.20
CA VAL A 67 0.38 -12.92 -18.87
C VAL A 67 -0.86 -12.27 -18.23
N TRP A 68 -2.02 -12.52 -18.83
CA TRP A 68 -3.31 -12.03 -18.36
C TRP A 68 -3.73 -12.68 -17.03
N LEU A 69 -3.59 -14.00 -16.88
CA LEU A 69 -3.91 -14.70 -15.63
C LEU A 69 -3.06 -14.22 -14.45
N LEU A 70 -1.77 -13.94 -14.69
CA LEU A 70 -0.88 -13.37 -13.65
C LEU A 70 -1.36 -12.00 -13.18
N ALA A 71 -1.85 -11.14 -14.08
CA ALA A 71 -2.41 -9.83 -13.69
C ALA A 71 -3.63 -9.96 -12.76
N ILE A 72 -4.49 -10.95 -13.01
CA ILE A 72 -5.64 -11.26 -12.14
C ILE A 72 -5.16 -11.74 -10.76
N ILE A 73 -4.17 -12.63 -10.73
CA ILE A 73 -3.58 -13.12 -9.48
C ILE A 73 -3.00 -11.96 -8.67
N TYR A 74 -2.27 -11.04 -9.32
CA TYR A 74 -1.72 -9.85 -8.64
C TYR A 74 -2.82 -8.99 -8.02
N PHE A 75 -3.95 -8.79 -8.71
CA PHE A 75 -5.07 -8.02 -8.16
C PHE A 75 -5.74 -8.72 -6.96
N ILE A 76 -6.10 -9.99 -7.12
CA ILE A 76 -6.83 -10.77 -6.10
C ILE A 76 -5.97 -11.03 -4.86
N SER A 77 -4.66 -11.16 -5.00
CA SER A 77 -3.75 -11.33 -3.86
C SER A 77 -3.23 -9.99 -3.32
N GLY A 78 -2.87 -9.06 -4.20
CA GLY A 78 -2.20 -7.81 -3.86
C GLY A 78 -3.11 -6.83 -3.12
N VAL A 79 -4.37 -6.67 -3.54
CA VAL A 79 -5.30 -5.74 -2.86
C VAL A 79 -5.68 -6.23 -1.46
N PRO A 80 -6.13 -7.49 -1.26
CA PRO A 80 -6.38 -8.00 0.09
C PRO A 80 -5.11 -8.10 0.93
N GLY A 81 -3.99 -8.48 0.31
CA GLY A 81 -2.68 -8.53 0.96
C GLY A 81 -2.26 -7.17 1.49
N ALA A 82 -2.36 -6.11 0.68
CA ALA A 82 -2.06 -4.74 1.10
C ALA A 82 -2.93 -4.29 2.29
N TYR A 83 -4.23 -4.62 2.25
CA TYR A 83 -5.15 -4.33 3.34
C TYR A 83 -4.72 -4.99 4.66
N VAL A 84 -4.48 -6.31 4.62
CA VAL A 84 -4.18 -7.11 5.82
C VAL A 84 -2.78 -6.86 6.35
N LEU A 85 -1.79 -6.73 5.47
CA LEU A 85 -0.38 -6.75 5.84
C LEU A 85 0.15 -5.40 6.28
N TRP A 86 -0.35 -4.28 5.75
CA TRP A 86 0.19 -2.97 6.11
C TRP A 86 -0.89 -1.91 6.38
N TYR A 87 -1.99 -1.86 5.62
CA TYR A 87 -2.97 -0.78 5.80
C TYR A 87 -3.73 -0.91 7.14
N ARG A 88 -4.34 -2.07 7.41
CA ARG A 88 -5.05 -2.33 8.66
C ARG A 88 -4.12 -2.31 9.88
N PRO A 89 -2.91 -2.89 9.84
CA PRO A 89 -1.93 -2.74 10.92
C PRO A 89 -1.58 -1.28 11.21
N LEU A 90 -1.36 -0.45 10.19
CA LEU A 90 -1.09 0.99 10.37
C LEU A 90 -2.28 1.70 10.99
N TYR A 91 -3.48 1.48 10.46
CA TYR A 91 -4.72 2.06 10.99
C TYR A 91 -4.88 1.76 12.49
N ASN A 92 -4.65 0.50 12.86
CA ASN A 92 -4.68 0.05 14.24
C ASN A 92 -3.53 0.61 15.08
N ALA A 93 -2.35 0.84 14.49
CA ALA A 93 -1.21 1.47 15.16
C ALA A 93 -1.49 2.94 15.49
N MET A 94 -2.17 3.66 14.59
CA MET A 94 -2.59 5.05 14.82
C MET A 94 -3.69 5.16 15.88
N ARG A 95 -4.56 4.15 16.01
CA ARG A 95 -5.59 4.08 17.07
C ARG A 95 -5.01 3.76 18.44
N THR A 96 -4.07 2.82 18.53
CA THR A 96 -3.63 2.24 19.82
C THR A 96 -2.19 2.58 20.20
N GLU A 97 -1.50 3.41 19.41
CA GLU A 97 -0.07 3.76 19.58
C GLU A 97 0.87 2.55 19.78
N SER A 98 0.55 1.41 19.16
CA SER A 98 1.29 0.16 19.38
C SER A 98 2.55 0.07 18.53
N ALA A 99 3.72 0.04 19.17
CA ALA A 99 5.02 -0.05 18.49
C ALA A 99 5.18 -1.34 17.66
N LEU A 100 4.64 -2.47 18.12
CA LEU A 100 4.68 -3.74 17.37
C LEU A 100 3.90 -3.64 16.04
N LYS A 101 2.74 -2.96 16.05
CA LYS A 101 1.95 -2.74 14.83
C LYS A 101 2.65 -1.80 13.86
N PHE A 102 3.35 -0.78 14.36
CA PHE A 102 4.24 0.06 13.54
C PHE A 102 5.37 -0.75 12.90
N GLY A 103 6.05 -1.62 13.67
CA GLY A 103 7.07 -2.52 13.14
C GLY A 103 6.56 -3.43 12.02
N TRP A 104 5.38 -4.02 12.22
CA TRP A 104 4.71 -4.84 11.21
C TRP A 104 4.37 -4.04 9.94
N PHE A 105 3.85 -2.83 10.10
CA PHE A 105 3.62 -1.91 8.98
C PHE A 105 4.91 -1.65 8.21
N PHE A 106 6.01 -1.24 8.87
CA PHE A 106 7.25 -0.92 8.18
C PHE A 106 7.80 -2.10 7.36
N LEU A 107 7.76 -3.31 7.92
CA LEU A 107 8.22 -4.52 7.22
C LEU A 107 7.47 -4.75 5.90
N PHE A 108 6.13 -4.80 5.96
CA PHE A 108 5.33 -5.11 4.78
C PHE A 108 5.19 -3.93 3.82
N TYR A 109 5.22 -2.70 4.33
CA TYR A 109 5.17 -1.50 3.50
C TYR A 109 6.47 -1.30 2.71
N MET A 110 7.62 -1.72 3.25
CA MET A 110 8.87 -1.78 2.48
C MET A 110 8.77 -2.79 1.32
N ILE A 111 8.18 -3.97 1.56
CA ILE A 111 7.91 -4.96 0.49
C ILE A 111 6.98 -4.37 -0.58
N HIS A 112 5.94 -3.63 -0.16
CA HIS A 112 5.04 -2.90 -1.06
C HIS A 112 5.78 -1.88 -1.93
N ILE A 113 6.67 -1.07 -1.35
CA ILE A 113 7.48 -0.10 -2.11
C ILE A 113 8.37 -0.82 -3.14
N ILE A 114 9.05 -1.90 -2.72
CA ILE A 114 9.89 -2.72 -3.62
C ILE A 114 9.03 -3.26 -4.76
N PHE A 115 7.85 -3.80 -4.46
CA PHE A 115 6.90 -4.28 -5.47
C PHE A 115 6.48 -3.19 -6.45
N CYS A 116 6.18 -1.97 -5.99
CA CYS A 116 5.77 -0.88 -6.87
C CYS A 116 6.90 -0.43 -7.79
N VAL A 117 8.11 -0.25 -7.25
CA VAL A 117 9.29 0.11 -8.05
C VAL A 117 9.63 -1.00 -9.05
N TRP A 118 9.56 -2.25 -8.60
CA TRP A 118 9.74 -3.41 -9.47
C TRP A 118 8.71 -3.44 -10.59
N SER A 119 7.43 -3.15 -10.29
CA SER A 119 6.35 -3.13 -11.27
C SER A 119 6.48 -1.99 -12.27
N ALA A 120 7.00 -0.83 -11.84
CA ALA A 120 7.30 0.28 -12.72
C ALA A 120 8.41 -0.08 -13.74
N VAL A 121 9.43 -0.82 -13.33
CA VAL A 121 10.47 -1.29 -14.26
C VAL A 121 9.96 -2.48 -15.09
N SER A 122 9.31 -3.43 -14.41
CA SER A 122 8.87 -4.75 -14.86
C SER A 122 9.96 -5.50 -15.65
N PRO A 123 11.07 -5.88 -15.00
CA PRO A 123 12.11 -6.66 -15.66
C PRO A 123 11.58 -8.04 -16.11
N PRO A 124 12.16 -8.65 -17.17
CA PRO A 124 11.66 -9.90 -17.77
C PRO A 124 12.00 -11.16 -16.96
N PHE A 125 12.20 -11.04 -15.65
CA PHE A 125 12.47 -12.13 -14.72
C PHE A 125 11.70 -11.91 -13.41
N PRO A 126 11.39 -12.97 -12.63
CA PRO A 126 11.66 -14.39 -12.90
C PRO A 126 10.71 -15.01 -13.94
N PHE A 127 9.61 -14.32 -14.27
CA PHE A 127 8.68 -14.76 -15.29
C PHE A 127 8.92 -13.99 -16.59
N LYS A 128 9.14 -14.71 -17.70
CA LYS A 128 9.11 -14.11 -19.03
C LYS A 128 7.65 -13.81 -19.37
N GLY A 129 7.24 -12.57 -19.15
CA GLY A 129 5.87 -12.14 -19.46
C GLY A 129 5.66 -10.67 -19.15
N ASN A 130 4.98 -9.98 -20.05
CA ASN A 130 4.61 -8.57 -19.94
C ASN A 130 3.41 -8.39 -18.97
N SER A 131 3.41 -9.10 -17.82
CA SER A 131 2.23 -9.22 -16.92
C SER A 131 2.06 -8.05 -15.98
N LEU A 132 3.08 -7.20 -15.86
CA LEU A 132 3.02 -5.90 -15.21
C LEU A 132 3.26 -4.82 -16.27
N THR A 133 2.48 -3.74 -16.22
CA THR A 133 2.61 -2.58 -17.13
C THR A 133 3.77 -1.68 -16.73
N GLY A 134 4.99 -2.20 -16.77
CA GLY A 134 6.21 -1.40 -16.55
C GLY A 134 6.77 -0.79 -17.84
N ILE A 135 7.82 0.01 -17.72
CA ILE A 135 8.48 0.68 -18.84
C ILE A 135 9.09 -0.29 -19.84
N LEU A 136 9.73 -1.36 -19.38
CA LEU A 136 10.37 -2.36 -20.26
C LEU A 136 9.34 -3.08 -21.14
N PRO A 137 8.23 -3.64 -20.62
CA PRO A 137 7.20 -4.24 -21.45
C PRO A 137 6.46 -3.21 -22.32
N ALA A 138 6.34 -1.95 -21.87
CA ALA A 138 5.77 -0.89 -22.71
C ALA A 138 6.58 -0.67 -24.00
N ILE A 139 7.91 -0.63 -23.88
CA ILE A 139 8.83 -0.48 -25.02
C ILE A 139 8.82 -1.73 -25.92
N ASP A 140 8.74 -2.93 -25.35
CA ASP A 140 8.65 -4.18 -26.14
C ASP A 140 7.37 -4.23 -26.99
N VAL A 141 6.23 -3.90 -26.36
CA VAL A 141 4.92 -4.09 -26.99
C VAL A 141 4.52 -2.95 -27.91
N ILE A 142 5.02 -1.72 -27.72
CA ILE A 142 4.60 -0.56 -28.56
C ILE A 142 4.93 -0.77 -30.04
N THR A 143 6.01 -1.49 -30.35
CA THR A 143 6.39 -1.83 -31.74
C THR A 143 5.44 -2.87 -32.38
N LYS A 144 4.78 -3.69 -31.56
CA LYS A 144 3.81 -4.72 -31.99
C LYS A 144 2.39 -4.16 -32.06
N SER A 145 2.01 -3.33 -31.09
CA SER A 145 0.70 -2.68 -31.04
C SER A 145 0.79 -1.35 -30.29
N LEU A 146 0.56 -0.25 -31.01
CA LEU A 146 0.56 1.10 -30.44
C LEU A 146 -0.43 1.24 -29.28
N ILE A 147 -1.65 0.70 -29.41
CA ILE A 147 -2.69 0.81 -28.38
C ILE A 147 -2.26 0.10 -27.10
N VAL A 148 -1.74 -1.12 -27.20
CA VAL A 148 -1.27 -1.87 -26.03
C VAL A 148 -0.07 -1.17 -25.40
N GLY A 149 0.87 -0.67 -26.22
CA GLY A 149 2.00 0.13 -25.74
C GLY A 149 1.56 1.35 -24.93
N ILE A 150 0.59 2.13 -25.43
CA ILE A 150 0.04 3.30 -24.71
C ILE A 150 -0.53 2.88 -23.36
N PHE A 151 -1.30 1.78 -23.31
CA PHE A 151 -1.87 1.29 -22.05
C PHE A 151 -0.74 0.93 -21.08
N TYR A 152 0.30 0.25 -21.54
CA TYR A 152 1.45 -0.08 -20.70
C TYR A 152 2.19 1.17 -20.18
N PHE A 153 2.33 2.22 -20.99
CA PHE A 153 2.90 3.50 -20.54
C PHE A 153 2.04 4.20 -19.48
N VAL A 154 0.70 4.14 -19.59
CA VAL A 154 -0.20 4.67 -18.54
C VAL A 154 -0.01 3.88 -17.24
N GLY A 155 0.04 2.56 -17.33
CA GLY A 155 0.28 1.70 -16.17
C GLY A 155 1.65 1.97 -15.52
N PHE A 156 2.69 2.22 -16.33
CA PHE A 156 4.01 2.61 -15.84
C PHE A 156 3.93 3.92 -15.04
N GLY A 157 3.24 4.93 -15.59
CA GLY A 157 2.99 6.19 -14.89
C GLY A 157 2.29 6.00 -13.55
N LEU A 158 1.26 5.14 -13.51
CA LEU A 158 0.55 4.81 -12.27
C LEU A 158 1.48 4.18 -11.22
N PHE A 159 2.30 3.19 -11.60
CA PHE A 159 3.25 2.57 -10.68
C PHE A 159 4.33 3.55 -10.20
N CYS A 160 4.82 4.46 -11.05
CA CYS A 160 5.72 5.53 -10.62
C CYS A 160 5.09 6.45 -9.58
N LEU A 161 3.85 6.89 -9.81
CA LEU A 161 3.12 7.74 -8.87
C LEU A 161 2.89 7.01 -7.53
N GLU A 162 2.52 5.74 -7.58
CA GLU A 162 2.32 4.92 -6.38
C GLU A 162 3.63 4.69 -5.62
N SER A 163 4.77 4.48 -6.31
CA SER A 163 6.09 4.41 -5.68
C SER A 163 6.45 5.70 -4.95
N LEU A 164 6.24 6.86 -5.59
CA LEU A 164 6.54 8.16 -5.00
C LEU A 164 5.65 8.45 -3.78
N LEU A 165 4.35 8.18 -3.90
CA LEU A 165 3.41 8.31 -2.79
C LEU A 165 3.82 7.40 -1.62
N SER A 166 4.15 6.14 -1.91
CA SER A 166 4.54 5.16 -0.88
C SER A 166 5.82 5.57 -0.15
N ILE A 167 6.81 6.10 -0.88
CA ILE A 167 8.03 6.65 -0.26
C ILE A 167 7.68 7.83 0.66
N GLY A 168 6.78 8.72 0.24
CA GLY A 168 6.31 9.83 1.07
C GLY A 168 5.58 9.36 2.34
N VAL A 169 4.73 8.33 2.23
CA VAL A 169 4.00 7.75 3.37
C VAL A 169 4.97 7.13 4.38
N ILE A 170 5.91 6.29 3.94
CA ILE A 170 6.83 5.62 4.89
C ILE A 170 7.72 6.63 5.62
N GLN A 171 8.15 7.70 4.94
CA GLN A 171 8.90 8.78 5.56
C GLN A 171 8.09 9.49 6.65
N GLN A 172 6.83 9.86 6.37
CA GLN A 172 5.97 10.53 7.35
C GLN A 172 5.70 9.63 8.57
N VAL A 173 5.36 8.35 8.34
CA VAL A 173 5.11 7.40 9.42
C VAL A 173 6.37 7.13 10.25
N TYR A 174 7.53 7.00 9.61
CA TYR A 174 8.80 6.83 10.29
C TYR A 174 9.16 8.03 11.19
N MET A 175 9.01 9.25 10.66
CA MET A 175 9.28 10.47 11.43
C MET A 175 8.35 10.59 12.64
N TYR A 176 7.07 10.27 12.48
CA TYR A 176 6.11 10.22 13.58
C TYR A 176 6.53 9.19 14.63
N PHE A 177 6.76 7.94 14.23
CA PHE A 177 7.11 6.85 15.14
C PHE A 177 8.38 7.16 15.95
N ARG A 178 9.42 7.70 15.31
CA ARG A 178 10.66 8.11 15.97
C ARG A 178 10.47 9.27 16.96
N GLY A 179 9.66 10.27 16.57
CA GLY A 179 9.35 11.41 17.43
C GLY A 179 8.57 11.00 18.70
N SER A 180 7.60 10.09 18.53
CA SER A 180 6.82 9.55 19.64
C SER A 180 7.67 8.73 20.61
N GLY A 181 8.59 7.89 20.09
CA GLY A 181 9.54 7.13 20.92
C GLY A 181 10.43 8.02 21.79
N LYS A 182 11.04 9.06 21.19
CA LYS A 182 11.87 10.03 21.93
C LYS A 182 11.08 10.74 23.05
N SER A 183 9.82 11.08 22.77
CA SER A 183 8.95 11.74 23.75
C SER A 183 8.60 10.83 24.92
N GLN A 184 8.41 9.53 24.68
CA GLN A 184 8.17 8.54 25.74
C GLN A 184 9.42 8.31 26.61
N GLU A 185 10.60 8.22 26.02
CA GLU A 185 11.87 8.10 26.76
C GLU A 185 12.11 9.30 27.69
N LEU A 186 11.91 10.52 27.19
CA LEU A 186 12.04 11.74 28.01
C LEU A 186 11.07 11.75 29.18
N LYS A 187 9.81 11.34 28.97
CA LYS A 187 8.81 11.20 30.05
C LYS A 187 9.24 10.17 31.08
N GLN A 188 9.79 9.02 30.65
CA GLN A 188 10.28 7.99 31.56
C GLN A 188 11.51 8.45 32.36
N GLN A 189 12.44 9.18 31.74
CA GLN A 189 13.60 9.75 32.43
C GLN A 189 13.18 10.80 33.46
N ALA A 190 12.26 11.69 33.11
CA ALA A 190 11.71 12.68 34.05
C ALA A 190 11.00 12.01 35.24
N ALA A 191 10.20 10.98 34.99
CA ALA A 191 9.54 10.20 36.05
C ALA A 191 10.54 9.51 36.98
N ARG A 192 11.61 8.91 36.42
CA ARG A 192 12.69 8.29 37.22
C ARG A 192 13.45 9.33 38.06
N GLY A 193 13.74 10.50 37.49
CA GLY A 193 14.41 11.60 38.19
C GLY A 193 13.57 12.21 39.31
N ALA A 194 12.25 12.32 39.11
CA ALA A 194 11.32 12.78 40.14
C ALA A 194 11.22 11.77 41.30
N LEU A 195 11.19 10.46 41.00
CA LEU A 195 11.23 9.43 42.04
C LEU A 195 12.55 9.44 42.82
N SER A 196 13.70 9.61 42.15
CA SER A 196 15.00 9.65 42.83
C SER A 196 15.26 10.91 43.65
N SER A 197 14.48 11.99 43.46
CA SER A 197 14.57 13.23 44.24
C SER A 197 13.54 13.32 45.36
N ALA A 198 12.61 12.36 45.42
CA ALA A 198 11.58 12.26 46.46
C ALA A 198 11.99 11.32 47.64
N PHE A 199 13.14 10.67 47.55
CA PHE A 199 13.78 9.85 48.60
C PHE A 199 15.14 10.45 48.96
#